data_AF-A0A8C5WP59-F1
#
_entry.id   AF-A0A8C5WP59-F1
#
_cell.length_a   1.000
_cell.length_b   1.000
_cell.length_c   1.000
_cell.angle_alpha   90.00
_cell.angle_beta   90.00
_cell.angle_gamma   90.00
#
_symmetry.space_group_name_H-M   'P 1'
#
loop_
_entity.id
_entity.type
_entity.pdbx_description
1 polymer ?
#
loop_
_entity_poly.entity_id
_entity_poly.type
_entity_poly.pdbx_seq_one_letter_code
_entity_poly.pdbx_strand_id
1 'polypeptide(L)'
;MAKDPEYSNLGTFREQVQCLTNENVQLQDRNERLYGKVGELQEKLGQLAISKADLSSRLIRSEEEKLKISKDFVDFQIETNKKREQHEAENFELKNLILDLENRILEIELRDERTTGERDALQECLHTLENDHKELGNEYLALKSNYLVLDKEHEKEVSKNEELSRELLNLVKSKQEHPHHLQTKSTESQSEAENPPAEVKRVRALVHRLSAHKVKLLGNQGHITEEMEKMREMYNSQQQKLEERMITMGKELQEAKKAIRHTQHKLAEESAILLSSQGHLQEVESENSRLQLQLKELNEEYRSRLVQYITDLAEYTDSKSSPAKKEPSQMKHFVDSMLRDIRASYKSREEQLAKAARGYKKRMQNVVKKHEGLLIAYRMQREQIRLLGSHDLDPGPPEHHFSITDAELLTNTAQELNRLREDKANLEGQLYELQMKVKLSEKMISGTASHALPLPVPNLLEGEGWAQLRKQLREFTHSTQVELERERSQLLARAMVAEEQVAELQEYVDKHLVRYKQEIVRMRKLLGTNGSQALSAEASEVPVLLISQGTLSKEL
;
A
#
# COMPACT_ATOMS: atom_id res chain seq x y z
N MET A 1 -57.30 -58.15 130.86
CA MET A 1 -56.59 -58.53 129.63
C MET A 1 -56.11 -57.24 128.96
N ALA A 2 -54.80 -57.03 128.91
CA ALA A 2 -54.16 -55.82 128.41
C ALA A 2 -54.03 -55.86 126.88
N LYS A 3 -54.35 -54.74 126.21
CA LYS A 3 -53.82 -54.37 124.88
C LYS A 3 -53.67 -52.85 124.86
N ASP A 4 -52.44 -52.39 124.77
CA ASP A 4 -52.03 -50.98 124.85
C ASP A 4 -52.55 -50.13 123.66
N PRO A 5 -52.95 -48.87 123.87
CA PRO A 5 -53.37 -47.96 122.79
C PRO A 5 -52.20 -47.40 121.95
N GLU A 6 -50.95 -47.57 122.38
CA GLU A 6 -49.78 -47.03 121.67
C GLU A 6 -49.43 -47.81 120.39
N TYR A 7 -49.84 -49.08 120.27
CA TYR A 7 -49.56 -49.90 119.08
C TYR A 7 -50.44 -49.56 117.86
N SER A 8 -51.61 -48.94 118.03
CA SER A 8 -52.48 -48.54 116.90
C SER A 8 -52.04 -47.23 116.23
N ASN A 9 -51.48 -46.28 116.98
CA ASN A 9 -50.91 -45.04 116.42
C ASN A 9 -49.57 -45.28 115.72
N LEU A 10 -48.73 -46.18 116.25
CA LEU A 10 -47.49 -46.61 115.58
C LEU A 10 -47.75 -47.39 114.28
N GLY A 11 -48.85 -48.13 114.20
CA GLY A 11 -49.28 -48.84 112.99
C GLY A 11 -49.72 -47.88 111.88
N THR A 12 -50.59 -46.91 112.20
CA THR A 12 -51.07 -45.91 111.25
C THR A 12 -49.96 -44.97 110.77
N PHE A 13 -49.02 -44.59 111.65
CA PHE A 13 -47.85 -43.79 111.25
C PHE A 13 -46.91 -44.58 110.33
N ARG A 14 -46.71 -45.88 110.60
CA ARG A 14 -45.92 -46.77 109.74
C ARG A 14 -46.55 -46.95 108.36
N GLU A 15 -47.87 -47.13 108.31
CA GLU A 15 -48.62 -47.21 107.05
C GLU A 15 -48.54 -45.90 106.26
N GLN A 16 -48.66 -44.75 106.93
CA GLN A 16 -48.55 -43.44 106.29
C GLN A 16 -47.14 -43.18 105.75
N VAL A 17 -46.10 -43.54 106.50
CA VAL A 17 -44.71 -43.49 106.02
C VAL A 17 -44.53 -44.43 104.82
N GLN A 18 -45.10 -45.63 104.85
CA GLN A 18 -45.02 -46.58 103.74
C GLN A 18 -45.76 -46.09 102.48
N CYS A 19 -46.91 -45.43 102.64
CA CYS A 19 -47.62 -44.76 101.55
C CYS A 19 -46.79 -43.62 100.95
N LEU A 20 -46.20 -42.75 101.79
CA LEU A 20 -45.35 -41.65 101.35
C LEU A 20 -44.06 -42.13 100.69
N THR A 21 -43.48 -43.25 101.12
CA THR A 21 -42.32 -43.85 100.44
C THR A 21 -42.72 -44.41 99.08
N ASN A 22 -43.87 -45.09 98.99
CA ASN A 22 -44.37 -45.61 97.72
C ASN A 22 -44.72 -44.48 96.74
N GLU A 23 -45.29 -43.39 97.22
CA GLU A 23 -45.58 -42.19 96.43
C GLU A 23 -44.29 -41.51 95.97
N ASN A 24 -43.27 -41.37 96.83
CA ASN A 24 -41.96 -40.85 96.44
C ASN A 24 -41.29 -41.71 95.36
N VAL A 25 -41.35 -43.04 95.47
CA VAL A 25 -40.82 -43.94 94.42
C VAL A 25 -41.57 -43.74 93.11
N GLN A 26 -42.91 -43.63 93.14
CA GLN A 26 -43.69 -43.34 91.94
C GLN A 26 -43.36 -41.97 91.33
N LEU A 27 -43.10 -40.96 92.16
CA LEU A 27 -42.68 -39.63 91.70
C LEU A 27 -41.25 -39.66 91.12
N GLN A 28 -40.35 -40.45 91.69
CA GLN A 28 -39.02 -40.70 91.14
C GLN A 28 -39.11 -41.36 89.76
N ASP A 29 -39.88 -42.45 89.63
CA ASP A 29 -40.09 -43.14 88.34
C ASP A 29 -40.75 -42.22 87.29
N ARG A 30 -41.63 -41.31 87.71
CA ARG A 30 -42.24 -40.31 86.82
C ARG A 30 -41.22 -39.25 86.41
N ASN A 31 -40.41 -38.76 87.34
CA ASN A 31 -39.35 -37.79 87.06
C ASN A 31 -38.29 -38.39 86.13
N GLU A 32 -37.84 -39.62 86.35
CA GLU A 32 -36.90 -40.30 85.47
C GLU A 32 -37.45 -40.44 84.04
N ARG A 33 -38.73 -40.80 83.90
CA ARG A 33 -39.41 -40.82 82.58
C ARG A 33 -39.50 -39.44 81.95
N LEU A 34 -39.73 -38.39 82.74
CA LEU A 34 -39.74 -37.02 82.23
C LEU A 34 -38.35 -36.58 81.78
N TYR A 35 -37.29 -36.88 82.53
CA TYR A 35 -35.91 -36.60 82.13
C TYR A 35 -35.51 -37.35 80.87
N GLY A 36 -35.92 -38.62 80.72
CA GLY A 36 -35.73 -39.37 79.47
C GLY A 36 -36.40 -38.69 78.27
N LYS A 37 -37.67 -38.28 78.42
CA LYS A 37 -38.39 -37.53 77.37
C LYS A 37 -37.74 -36.19 77.05
N VAL A 38 -37.26 -35.46 78.05
CA VAL A 38 -36.54 -34.19 77.84
C VAL A 38 -35.23 -34.43 77.07
N GLY A 39 -34.50 -35.50 77.40
CA GLY A 39 -33.30 -35.93 76.66
C GLY A 39 -33.61 -36.27 75.20
N GLU A 40 -34.66 -37.06 74.94
CA GLU A 40 -35.10 -37.39 73.57
C GLU A 40 -35.51 -36.14 72.77
N LEU A 41 -36.22 -35.20 73.42
CA LEU A 41 -36.60 -33.93 72.78
C LEU A 41 -35.38 -33.06 72.49
N GLN A 42 -34.40 -33.03 73.38
CA GLN A 42 -33.15 -32.30 73.19
C GLN A 42 -32.31 -32.90 72.06
N GLU A 43 -32.25 -34.23 71.95
CA GLU A 43 -31.58 -34.92 70.85
C GLU A 43 -32.28 -34.63 69.51
N LYS A 44 -33.61 -34.73 69.45
CA LYS A 44 -34.40 -34.38 68.26
C LYS A 44 -34.22 -32.92 67.85
N LEU A 45 -34.15 -32.00 68.82
CA LEU A 45 -33.88 -30.59 68.56
C LEU A 45 -32.45 -30.39 68.01
N GLY A 46 -31.47 -31.11 68.54
CA GLY A 46 -30.10 -31.11 68.03
C GLY A 46 -30.02 -31.63 66.60
N GLN A 47 -30.67 -32.75 66.30
CA GLN A 47 -30.77 -33.31 64.94
C GLN A 47 -31.50 -32.35 63.98
N LEU A 48 -32.56 -31.67 64.44
CA LEU A 48 -33.28 -30.66 63.66
C LEU A 48 -32.40 -29.42 63.38
N ALA A 49 -31.59 -28.99 64.34
CA ALA A 49 -30.66 -27.88 64.14
C ALA A 49 -29.58 -28.23 63.11
N ILE A 50 -29.04 -29.46 63.17
CA ILE A 50 -28.05 -29.96 62.21
C ILE A 50 -28.67 -30.07 60.81
N SER A 51 -29.86 -30.65 60.67
CA SER A 51 -30.52 -30.78 59.37
C SER A 51 -30.89 -29.42 58.77
N LYS A 52 -31.34 -28.46 59.60
CA LYS A 52 -31.55 -27.07 59.18
C LYS A 52 -30.27 -26.42 58.68
N ALA A 53 -29.15 -26.60 59.39
CA ALA A 53 -27.85 -26.07 58.98
C ALA A 53 -27.35 -26.69 57.67
N ASP A 54 -27.50 -28.01 57.50
CA ASP A 54 -27.14 -28.71 56.26
C ASP A 54 -27.99 -28.22 55.08
N LEU A 55 -29.32 -28.15 55.23
CA LEU A 55 -30.21 -27.61 54.20
C LEU A 55 -29.85 -26.17 53.82
N SER A 56 -29.57 -25.30 54.80
CA SER A 56 -29.10 -23.94 54.54
C SER A 56 -27.78 -23.93 53.75
N SER A 57 -26.84 -24.82 54.08
CA SER A 57 -25.56 -24.91 53.38
C SER A 57 -25.72 -25.39 51.93
N ARG A 58 -26.64 -26.33 51.67
CA ARG A 58 -26.94 -26.82 50.32
C ARG A 58 -27.63 -25.74 49.48
N LEU A 59 -28.54 -24.98 50.09
CA LEU A 59 -29.20 -23.86 49.41
C LEU A 59 -28.17 -22.81 48.97
N ILE A 60 -27.27 -22.40 49.87
CA ILE A 60 -26.20 -21.44 49.55
C ILE A 60 -25.34 -21.95 48.38
N ARG A 61 -24.89 -23.21 48.42
CA ARG A 61 -24.10 -23.80 47.31
C ARG A 61 -24.88 -23.81 46.00
N SER A 62 -26.18 -24.14 46.03
CA SER A 62 -27.00 -24.13 44.82
C SER A 62 -27.21 -22.71 44.26
N GLU A 63 -27.29 -21.70 45.12
CA GLU A 63 -27.36 -20.29 44.71
C GLU A 63 -26.02 -19.82 44.13
N GLU A 64 -24.90 -20.19 44.74
CA GLU A 64 -23.55 -19.91 44.23
C GLU A 64 -23.32 -20.55 42.86
N GLU A 65 -23.72 -21.81 42.66
CA GLU A 65 -23.65 -22.49 41.37
C GLU A 65 -24.54 -21.82 40.33
N LYS A 66 -25.76 -21.41 40.69
CA LYS A 66 -26.66 -20.69 39.79
C LYS A 66 -26.08 -19.33 39.38
N LEU A 67 -25.48 -18.59 40.32
CA LEU A 67 -24.80 -17.33 40.03
C LEU A 67 -23.59 -17.54 39.13
N LYS A 68 -22.82 -18.61 39.37
CA LYS A 68 -21.69 -18.97 38.51
C LYS A 68 -22.14 -19.28 37.08
N ILE A 69 -23.16 -20.11 36.91
CA ILE A 69 -23.72 -20.42 35.58
C ILE A 69 -24.28 -19.15 34.91
N SER A 70 -24.97 -18.29 35.67
CA SER A 70 -25.49 -17.03 35.14
C SER A 70 -24.38 -16.09 34.71
N LYS A 71 -23.26 -16.05 35.42
CA LYS A 71 -22.07 -15.28 35.04
C LYS A 71 -21.45 -15.86 33.76
N ASP A 72 -21.18 -17.16 33.73
CA ASP A 72 -20.58 -17.83 32.58
C ASP A 72 -21.45 -17.67 31.32
N PHE A 73 -22.78 -17.65 31.47
CA PHE A 73 -23.71 -17.37 30.38
C PHE A 73 -23.61 -15.94 29.85
N VAL A 74 -23.49 -14.94 30.73
CA VAL A 74 -23.28 -13.55 30.34
C VAL A 74 -21.92 -13.38 29.66
N ASP A 75 -20.87 -13.98 30.21
CA ASP A 75 -19.53 -13.96 29.62
C ASP A 75 -19.55 -14.57 28.20
N PHE A 76 -20.24 -15.71 28.03
CA PHE A 76 -20.45 -16.33 26.72
C PHE A 76 -21.24 -15.43 25.75
N GLN A 77 -22.26 -14.72 26.22
CA GLN A 77 -22.99 -13.74 25.39
C GLN A 77 -22.10 -12.57 24.96
N ILE A 78 -21.25 -12.07 25.86
CA ILE A 78 -20.29 -11.00 25.55
C ILE A 78 -19.29 -11.49 24.51
N GLU A 79 -18.71 -12.69 24.69
CA GLU A 79 -17.80 -13.28 23.71
C GLU A 79 -18.46 -13.49 22.35
N THR A 80 -19.71 -13.98 22.34
CA THR A 80 -20.49 -14.16 21.11
C THR A 80 -20.76 -12.82 20.41
N ASN A 81 -21.15 -11.79 21.16
CA ASN A 81 -21.36 -10.45 20.61
C ASN A 81 -20.06 -9.86 20.06
N LYS A 82 -18.94 -10.01 20.79
CA LYS A 82 -17.63 -9.56 20.34
C LYS A 82 -17.19 -10.26 19.05
N LYS A 83 -17.46 -11.56 18.92
CA LYS A 83 -17.20 -12.31 17.68
C LYS A 83 -18.09 -11.85 16.53
N ARG A 84 -19.36 -11.55 16.80
CA ARG A 84 -20.27 -10.98 15.80
C ARG A 84 -19.79 -9.62 15.31
N GLU A 85 -19.39 -8.73 16.22
CA GLU A 85 -18.86 -7.41 15.89
C GLU A 85 -17.58 -7.50 15.04
N GLN A 86 -16.66 -8.43 15.38
CA GLN A 86 -15.48 -8.71 14.57
C GLN A 86 -15.85 -9.15 13.15
N HIS A 87 -16.81 -10.07 13.01
CA HIS A 87 -17.27 -10.51 11.69
C HIS A 87 -17.99 -9.40 10.92
N GLU A 88 -18.74 -8.53 11.58
CA GLU A 88 -19.36 -7.38 10.94
C GLU A 88 -18.30 -6.40 10.43
N ALA A 89 -17.28 -6.09 11.23
CA ALA A 89 -16.15 -5.25 10.84
C ALA A 89 -15.38 -5.83 9.64
N GLU A 90 -15.00 -7.12 9.70
CA GLU A 90 -14.35 -7.83 8.60
C GLU A 90 -15.22 -7.80 7.32
N ASN A 91 -16.54 -7.98 7.46
CA ASN A 91 -17.46 -7.88 6.32
C ASN A 91 -17.52 -6.47 5.72
N PHE A 92 -17.43 -5.41 6.52
CA PHE A 92 -17.36 -4.04 6.01
C PHE A 92 -16.04 -3.79 5.28
N GLU A 93 -14.92 -4.25 5.82
CA GLU A 93 -13.60 -4.15 5.17
C GLU A 93 -13.58 -4.90 3.84
N LEU A 94 -14.09 -6.14 3.81
CA LEU A 94 -14.19 -6.94 2.59
C LEU A 94 -15.10 -6.30 1.54
N LYS A 95 -16.23 -5.70 1.95
CA LYS A 95 -17.11 -4.96 1.03
C LYS A 95 -16.41 -3.75 0.42
N ASN A 96 -15.66 -3.00 1.23
CA ASN A 96 -14.87 -1.87 0.72
C ASN A 96 -13.82 -2.34 -0.28
N LEU A 97 -13.10 -3.42 0.03
CA LEU A 97 -12.12 -3.99 -0.89
C LEU A 97 -12.76 -4.48 -2.19
N ILE A 98 -13.95 -5.09 -2.14
CA ILE A 98 -14.70 -5.49 -3.33
C ILE A 98 -15.05 -4.27 -4.18
N LEU A 99 -15.56 -3.19 -3.57
CA LEU A 99 -15.87 -1.95 -4.30
C LEU A 99 -14.64 -1.33 -4.96
N ASP A 100 -13.50 -1.33 -4.27
CA ASP A 100 -12.23 -0.83 -4.82
C ASP A 100 -11.77 -1.69 -6.01
N LEU A 101 -11.91 -3.01 -5.91
CA LEU A 101 -11.60 -3.94 -7.00
C LEU A 101 -12.56 -3.79 -8.18
N GLU A 102 -13.86 -3.61 -7.93
CA GLU A 102 -14.86 -3.34 -8.97
C GLU A 102 -14.56 -2.03 -9.71
N ASN A 103 -14.24 -0.96 -8.98
CA ASN A 103 -13.80 0.30 -9.57
C ASN A 103 -12.55 0.11 -10.44
N ARG A 104 -11.59 -0.68 -9.95
CA ARG A 104 -10.37 -0.96 -10.70
C ARG A 104 -10.62 -1.77 -11.97
N ILE A 105 -11.53 -2.73 -11.93
CA ILE A 105 -11.94 -3.51 -13.10
C ILE A 105 -12.58 -2.58 -14.13
N LEU A 106 -13.52 -1.72 -13.72
CA LEU A 106 -14.16 -0.74 -14.60
C LEU A 106 -13.14 0.22 -15.24
N GLU A 107 -12.15 0.69 -14.50
CA GLU A 107 -11.06 1.50 -15.07
C GLU A 107 -10.25 0.75 -16.13
N ILE A 108 -10.00 -0.54 -15.93
CA ILE A 108 -9.26 -1.37 -16.87
C ILE A 108 -10.10 -1.63 -18.12
N GLU A 109 -11.38 -1.96 -17.97
CA GLU A 109 -12.32 -2.15 -19.09
C GLU A 109 -12.41 -0.89 -19.95
N LEU A 110 -12.55 0.29 -19.33
CA LEU A 110 -12.54 1.57 -20.06
C LEU A 110 -11.23 1.85 -20.80
N ARG A 111 -10.09 1.42 -20.25
CA ARG A 111 -8.79 1.55 -20.93
C ARG A 111 -8.70 0.57 -22.10
N ASP A 112 -9.17 -0.65 -21.92
CA ASP A 112 -9.18 -1.67 -22.97
C ASP A 112 -10.04 -1.18 -24.15
N GLU A 113 -11.26 -0.73 -23.90
CA GLU A 113 -12.17 -0.13 -24.91
C GLU A 113 -11.54 1.03 -25.69
N ARG A 114 -10.76 1.89 -25.02
CA ARG A 114 -10.04 2.96 -25.71
C ARG A 114 -8.95 2.41 -26.62
N THR A 115 -8.15 1.47 -26.12
CA THR A 115 -7.05 0.88 -26.91
C THR A 115 -7.56 0.00 -28.05
N THR A 116 -8.71 -0.66 -27.90
CA THR A 116 -9.36 -1.40 -28.98
C THR A 116 -9.90 -0.43 -30.03
N GLY A 117 -10.56 0.66 -29.63
CA GLY A 117 -10.98 1.72 -30.55
C GLY A 117 -9.82 2.35 -31.34
N GLU A 118 -8.69 2.62 -30.68
CA GLU A 118 -7.48 3.13 -31.36
C GLU A 118 -6.89 2.10 -32.32
N ARG A 119 -6.86 0.82 -31.95
CA ARG A 119 -6.39 -0.27 -32.81
C ARG A 119 -7.26 -0.39 -34.06
N ASP A 120 -8.59 -0.36 -33.90
CA ASP A 120 -9.53 -0.48 -35.02
C ASP A 120 -9.40 0.72 -35.99
N ALA A 121 -9.24 1.94 -35.45
CA ALA A 121 -9.00 3.13 -36.26
C ALA A 121 -7.68 3.03 -37.05
N LEU A 122 -6.60 2.58 -36.42
CA LEU A 122 -5.31 2.36 -37.10
C LEU A 122 -5.40 1.25 -38.16
N GLN A 123 -6.17 0.20 -37.89
CA GLN A 123 -6.40 -0.89 -38.83
C GLN A 123 -7.17 -0.41 -40.06
N GLU A 124 -8.18 0.45 -39.88
CA GLU A 124 -8.91 1.08 -40.97
C GLU A 124 -7.99 1.99 -41.81
N CYS A 125 -7.20 2.86 -41.15
CA CYS A 125 -6.22 3.70 -41.85
C CYS A 125 -5.21 2.87 -42.66
N LEU A 126 -4.69 1.79 -42.08
CA LEU A 126 -3.78 0.88 -42.79
C LEU A 126 -4.46 0.29 -44.02
N HIS A 127 -5.71 -0.17 -43.87
CA HIS A 127 -6.44 -0.75 -44.99
C HIS A 127 -6.69 0.26 -46.11
N THR A 128 -6.98 1.52 -45.78
CA THR A 128 -7.10 2.59 -46.79
C THR A 128 -5.78 2.81 -47.53
N LEU A 129 -4.65 2.88 -46.81
CA LEU A 129 -3.33 3.08 -47.41
C LEU A 129 -2.91 1.91 -48.30
N GLU A 130 -3.25 0.68 -47.91
CA GLU A 130 -3.02 -0.51 -48.74
C GLU A 130 -3.81 -0.45 -50.05
N ASN A 131 -5.03 0.08 -50.03
CA ASN A 131 -5.85 0.26 -51.22
C ASN A 131 -5.26 1.35 -52.11
N ASP A 132 -4.88 2.51 -51.55
CA ASP A 132 -4.19 3.58 -52.28
C ASP A 132 -2.91 3.07 -52.94
N HIS A 133 -2.14 2.23 -52.24
CA HIS A 133 -0.93 1.63 -52.80
C HIS A 133 -1.22 0.68 -53.97
N LYS A 134 -2.29 -0.12 -53.88
CA LYS A 134 -2.73 -0.99 -54.99
C LYS A 134 -3.20 -0.17 -56.18
N GLU A 135 -3.95 0.90 -55.94
CA GLU A 135 -4.41 1.82 -56.99
C GLU A 135 -3.24 2.49 -57.69
N LEU A 136 -2.28 3.04 -56.94
CA LEU A 136 -1.06 3.64 -57.51
C LEU A 136 -0.22 2.61 -58.29
N GLY A 137 -0.15 1.36 -57.80
CA GLY A 137 0.47 0.26 -58.53
C GLY A 137 -0.20 -0.02 -59.87
N ASN A 138 -1.53 -0.01 -59.91
CA ASN A 138 -2.32 -0.18 -61.13
C ASN A 138 -2.10 1.00 -62.11
N GLU A 139 -2.07 2.24 -61.60
CA GLU A 139 -1.77 3.43 -62.40
C GLU A 139 -0.36 3.36 -63.00
N TYR A 140 0.64 2.95 -62.22
CA TYR A 140 2.00 2.78 -62.71
C TYR A 140 2.10 1.70 -63.79
N LEU A 141 1.40 0.57 -63.62
CA LEU A 141 1.32 -0.48 -64.64
C LEU A 141 0.67 0.02 -65.93
N ALA A 142 -0.44 0.76 -65.83
CA ALA A 142 -1.11 1.37 -66.99
C ALA A 142 -0.19 2.37 -67.70
N LEU A 143 0.48 3.24 -66.94
CA LEU A 143 1.42 4.23 -67.46
C LEU A 143 2.61 3.57 -68.17
N LYS A 144 3.19 2.53 -67.57
CA LYS A 144 4.27 1.74 -68.17
C LYS A 144 3.83 1.07 -69.47
N SER A 145 2.60 0.55 -69.51
CA SER A 145 2.03 -0.03 -70.73
C SER A 145 1.89 1.03 -71.84
N ASN A 146 1.40 2.23 -71.50
CA ASN A 146 1.27 3.35 -72.44
C ASN A 146 2.62 3.79 -73.00
N TYR A 147 3.66 3.95 -72.16
CA TYR A 147 5.02 4.26 -72.62
C TYR A 147 5.56 3.19 -73.56
N LEU A 148 5.35 1.90 -73.25
CA LEU A 148 5.80 0.81 -74.10
C LEU A 148 5.10 0.80 -75.48
N VAL A 149 3.85 1.24 -75.55
CA VAL A 149 3.13 1.43 -76.82
C VAL A 149 3.71 2.62 -77.58
N LEU A 150 3.92 3.75 -76.90
CA LEU A 150 4.49 4.96 -77.50
C LEU A 150 5.91 4.73 -78.04
N ASP A 151 6.75 4.00 -77.31
CA ASP A 151 8.10 3.63 -77.77
C ASP A 151 8.05 2.80 -79.06
N LYS A 152 7.13 1.84 -79.16
CA LYS A 152 6.91 1.05 -80.39
C LYS A 152 6.41 1.90 -81.55
N GLU A 153 5.58 2.90 -81.29
CA GLU A 153 5.14 3.86 -82.32
C GLU A 153 6.27 4.77 -82.76
N HIS A 154 7.09 5.24 -81.81
CA HIS A 154 8.28 6.03 -82.09
C HIS A 154 9.29 5.25 -82.94
N GLU A 155 9.59 4.00 -82.59
CA GLU A 155 10.46 3.13 -83.39
C GLU A 155 9.95 2.96 -84.83
N LYS A 156 8.63 2.78 -85.01
CA LYS A 156 8.01 2.70 -86.35
C LYS A 156 8.15 4.00 -87.13
N GLU A 157 8.07 5.15 -86.47
CA GLU A 157 8.22 6.44 -87.13
C GLU A 157 9.69 6.73 -87.49
N VAL A 158 10.62 6.33 -86.61
CA VAL A 158 12.06 6.34 -86.90
C VAL A 158 12.36 5.48 -88.11
N SER A 159 11.83 4.25 -88.19
CA SER A 159 12.07 3.37 -89.34
C SER A 159 11.53 3.95 -90.65
N LYS A 160 10.34 4.58 -90.64
CA LYS A 160 9.82 5.31 -91.80
C LYS A 160 10.67 6.53 -92.17
N ASN A 161 11.15 7.29 -91.19
CA ASN A 161 11.98 8.45 -91.45
C ASN A 161 13.36 8.05 -92.02
N GLU A 162 13.91 6.92 -91.57
CA GLU A 162 15.09 6.29 -92.16
C GLU A 162 14.82 5.83 -93.60
N GLU A 163 13.65 5.26 -93.88
CA GLU A 163 13.19 4.93 -95.25
C GLU A 163 13.14 6.17 -96.14
N LEU A 164 12.45 7.22 -95.71
CA LEU A 164 12.38 8.50 -96.42
C LEU A 164 13.76 9.14 -96.62
N SER A 165 14.63 9.08 -95.60
CA SER A 165 16.00 9.58 -95.69
C SER A 165 16.81 8.80 -96.74
N ARG A 166 16.63 7.47 -96.81
CA ARG A 166 17.22 6.64 -97.87
C ARG A 166 16.67 7.01 -99.25
N GLU A 167 15.37 7.23 -99.38
CA GLU A 167 14.74 7.66 -100.63
C GLU A 167 15.24 9.04 -101.08
N LEU A 168 15.36 10.01 -100.18
CA LEU A 168 15.92 11.34 -100.46
C LEU A 168 17.38 11.26 -100.88
N LEU A 169 18.19 10.43 -100.21
CA LEU A 169 19.58 10.18 -100.62
C LEU A 169 19.64 9.56 -102.02
N ASN A 170 18.75 8.64 -102.35
CA ASN A 170 18.66 8.06 -103.69
C ASN A 170 18.22 9.11 -104.73
N LEU A 171 17.33 10.04 -104.38
CA LEU A 171 16.92 11.17 -105.22
C LEU A 171 18.04 12.19 -105.44
N VAL A 172 18.86 12.45 -104.42
CA VAL A 172 20.04 13.31 -104.54
C VAL A 172 21.08 12.65 -105.43
N LYS A 173 21.31 11.34 -105.28
CA LYS A 173 22.20 10.57 -106.17
C LYS A 173 21.72 10.59 -107.62
N SER A 174 20.42 10.40 -107.87
CA SER A 174 19.87 10.48 -109.23
C SER A 174 19.90 11.89 -109.82
N LYS A 175 19.76 12.95 -109.00
CA LYS A 175 20.01 14.34 -109.42
C LYS A 175 21.50 14.63 -109.69
N GLN A 176 22.41 13.97 -108.99
CA GLN A 176 23.87 14.14 -109.17
C GLN A 176 24.38 13.42 -110.44
N GLU A 177 23.68 12.39 -110.91
CA GLU A 177 24.00 11.65 -112.15
C GLU A 177 23.56 12.38 -113.45
N HIS A 178 22.93 13.56 -113.36
CA HIS A 178 22.62 14.41 -114.51
C HIS A 178 23.21 15.82 -114.40
N PRO A 179 24.51 16.01 -114.71
CA PRO A 179 25.11 17.33 -114.85
C PRO A 179 25.06 17.79 -116.32
N HIS A 180 24.15 18.69 -116.69
CA HIS A 180 24.36 19.51 -117.89
C HIS A 180 23.85 20.95 -117.74
N HIS A 181 24.84 21.85 -117.82
CA HIS A 181 24.89 23.02 -118.71
C HIS A 181 24.39 24.38 -118.16
N LEU A 182 25.34 25.22 -117.73
CA LEU A 182 25.84 26.46 -118.39
C LEU A 182 26.68 27.26 -117.37
N GLN A 183 28.00 27.39 -117.59
CA GLN A 183 28.65 28.59 -118.15
C GLN A 183 28.65 29.74 -117.11
N THR A 184 29.77 30.35 -116.68
CA THR A 184 30.66 31.16 -117.53
C THR A 184 31.74 31.86 -116.65
N LYS A 185 33.01 31.84 -117.10
CA LYS A 185 34.14 32.79 -116.82
C LYS A 185 34.71 32.83 -115.39
N SER A 186 36.01 32.98 -115.12
CA SER A 186 37.22 33.34 -115.88
C SER A 186 38.44 33.05 -114.96
N THR A 187 39.45 32.29 -115.38
CA THR A 187 40.69 32.67 -116.08
C THR A 187 41.92 32.67 -115.15
N GLU A 188 42.97 32.04 -115.65
CA GLU A 188 44.30 31.74 -115.10
C GLU A 188 45.15 32.96 -114.73
N SER A 189 46.15 32.76 -113.87
CA SER A 189 47.59 32.68 -114.23
C SER A 189 48.54 33.24 -113.16
N GLN A 190 49.64 32.51 -112.95
CA GLN A 190 50.85 32.93 -112.23
C GLN A 190 51.77 33.68 -113.20
N SER A 191 52.45 34.74 -112.75
CA SER A 191 53.92 34.91 -112.84
C SER A 191 54.36 36.30 -112.36
N GLU A 192 55.65 36.38 -112.04
CA GLU A 192 56.38 37.38 -111.27
C GLU A 192 56.57 38.74 -111.97
N ALA A 193 56.66 39.80 -111.17
CA ALA A 193 57.78 40.75 -111.19
C ALA A 193 57.55 41.88 -110.17
N GLU A 194 58.48 42.00 -109.23
CA GLU A 194 58.94 43.20 -108.53
C GLU A 194 57.95 44.34 -108.24
N ASN A 195 57.67 44.59 -106.95
CA ASN A 195 57.73 45.93 -106.33
C ASN A 195 57.48 45.82 -104.80
N PRO A 196 58.18 46.59 -103.93
CA PRO A 196 58.25 46.34 -102.48
C PRO A 196 57.28 47.19 -101.63
N PRO A 197 55.95 47.02 -101.73
CA PRO A 197 55.10 47.37 -100.58
C PRO A 197 54.00 46.34 -100.24
N ALA A 198 53.96 45.18 -100.92
CA ALA A 198 52.91 44.16 -100.75
C ALA A 198 53.19 43.15 -99.61
N GLU A 199 54.45 42.95 -99.23
CA GLU A 199 54.84 42.08 -98.10
C GLU A 199 54.24 42.56 -96.76
N VAL A 200 54.19 43.89 -96.56
CA VAL A 200 53.70 44.50 -95.31
C VAL A 200 52.19 44.28 -95.12
N LYS A 201 51.42 44.17 -96.21
CA LYS A 201 49.97 43.86 -96.14
C LYS A 201 49.69 42.37 -95.91
N ARG A 202 50.50 41.46 -96.48
CA ARG A 202 50.40 40.02 -96.19
C ARG A 202 50.84 39.68 -94.76
N VAL A 203 51.93 40.29 -94.28
CA VAL A 203 52.35 40.16 -92.87
C VAL A 203 51.30 40.75 -91.94
N ARG A 204 50.67 41.90 -92.28
CA ARG A 204 49.55 42.45 -91.50
C ARG A 204 48.32 41.54 -91.49
N ALA A 205 47.97 40.90 -92.61
CA ALA A 205 46.87 39.94 -92.67
C ALA A 205 47.18 38.63 -91.92
N LEU A 206 48.41 38.13 -91.97
CA LEU A 206 48.85 36.96 -91.21
C LEU A 206 48.89 37.27 -89.70
N VAL A 207 49.33 38.47 -89.32
CA VAL A 207 49.30 38.98 -87.93
C VAL A 207 47.87 39.14 -87.44
N HIS A 208 46.92 39.61 -88.25
CA HIS A 208 45.50 39.66 -87.86
C HIS A 208 44.86 38.27 -87.75
N ARG A 209 45.24 37.29 -88.57
CA ARG A 209 44.78 35.90 -88.41
C ARG A 209 45.40 35.22 -87.18
N LEU A 210 46.67 35.46 -86.90
CA LEU A 210 47.33 34.96 -85.70
C LEU A 210 46.86 35.70 -84.44
N SER A 211 46.51 36.99 -84.53
CA SER A 211 45.89 37.73 -83.41
C SER A 211 44.45 37.27 -83.18
N ALA A 212 43.67 36.99 -84.22
CA ALA A 212 42.32 36.42 -84.09
C ALA A 212 42.32 34.98 -83.56
N HIS A 213 43.35 34.18 -83.89
CA HIS A 213 43.54 32.84 -83.33
C HIS A 213 44.05 32.89 -81.88
N LYS A 214 44.90 33.87 -81.54
CA LYS A 214 45.34 34.15 -80.16
C LYS A 214 44.20 34.66 -79.28
N VAL A 215 43.29 35.46 -79.82
CA VAL A 215 42.07 35.93 -79.13
C VAL A 215 41.05 34.80 -78.93
N LYS A 216 40.93 33.84 -79.86
CA LYS A 216 40.10 32.64 -79.66
C LYS A 216 40.71 31.62 -78.70
N LEU A 217 42.04 31.48 -78.64
CA LEU A 217 42.70 30.68 -77.60
C LEU A 217 42.56 31.31 -76.20
N LEU A 218 42.62 32.66 -76.11
CA LEU A 218 42.39 33.40 -74.86
C LEU A 218 40.93 33.37 -74.40
N GLY A 219 39.96 33.34 -75.32
CA GLY A 219 38.53 33.18 -74.99
C GLY A 219 38.18 31.80 -74.42
N ASN A 220 38.89 30.75 -74.85
CA ASN A 220 38.70 29.39 -74.33
C ASN A 220 39.39 29.17 -72.97
N GLN A 221 40.31 30.05 -72.57
CA GLN A 221 40.98 30.02 -71.26
C GLN A 221 39.95 30.12 -70.12
N GLY A 222 38.95 30.99 -70.26
CA GLY A 222 37.86 31.17 -69.29
C GLY A 222 36.96 29.94 -69.14
N HIS A 223 36.58 29.33 -70.26
CA HIS A 223 35.78 28.10 -70.27
C HIS A 223 36.52 26.91 -69.65
N ILE A 224 37.83 26.77 -69.93
CA ILE A 224 38.65 25.74 -69.30
C ILE A 224 38.78 25.99 -67.79
N THR A 225 38.93 27.25 -67.36
CA THR A 225 38.97 27.56 -65.93
C THR A 225 37.64 27.30 -65.23
N GLU A 226 36.50 27.60 -65.86
CA GLU A 226 35.17 27.32 -65.31
C GLU A 226 34.88 25.81 -65.22
N GLU A 227 35.23 25.03 -66.24
CA GLU A 227 35.07 23.57 -66.20
C GLU A 227 36.00 22.93 -65.15
N MET A 228 37.23 23.44 -65.00
CA MET A 228 38.15 23.02 -63.93
C MET A 228 37.61 23.38 -62.55
N GLU A 229 36.95 24.53 -62.40
CA GLU A 229 36.33 24.95 -61.14
C GLU A 229 35.13 24.07 -60.79
N LYS A 230 34.23 23.79 -61.75
CA LYS A 230 33.13 22.83 -61.56
C LYS A 230 33.64 21.44 -61.17
N MET A 231 34.70 20.95 -61.81
CA MET A 231 35.31 19.66 -61.46
C MET A 231 35.89 19.68 -60.04
N ARG A 232 36.50 20.78 -59.63
CA ARG A 232 37.02 21.00 -58.27
C ARG A 232 35.90 21.02 -57.23
N GLU A 233 34.80 21.72 -57.52
CA GLU A 233 33.60 21.78 -56.67
C GLU A 233 32.94 20.41 -56.55
N MET A 234 32.81 19.66 -57.64
CA MET A 234 32.29 18.28 -57.58
C MET A 234 33.18 17.38 -56.72
N TYR A 235 34.50 17.46 -56.87
CA TYR A 235 35.44 16.70 -56.06
C TYR A 235 35.36 17.09 -54.58
N ASN A 236 35.32 18.39 -54.28
CA ASN A 236 35.17 18.90 -52.92
C ASN A 236 33.83 18.47 -52.30
N SER A 237 32.74 18.50 -53.06
CA SER A 237 31.42 18.01 -52.61
C SER A 237 31.43 16.50 -52.36
N GLN A 238 32.09 15.72 -53.21
CA GLN A 238 32.27 14.28 -52.99
C GLN A 238 33.12 14.01 -51.74
N GLN A 239 34.21 14.76 -51.56
CA GLN A 239 35.08 14.66 -50.39
C GLN A 239 34.33 14.98 -49.09
N GLN A 240 33.56 16.08 -49.07
CA GLN A 240 32.70 16.44 -47.93
C GLN A 240 31.65 15.35 -47.63
N LYS A 241 30.99 14.81 -48.65
CA LYS A 241 30.02 13.70 -48.47
C LYS A 241 30.67 12.45 -47.87
N LEU A 242 31.92 12.15 -48.24
CA LEU A 242 32.67 11.03 -47.67
C LEU A 242 33.07 11.31 -46.21
N GLU A 243 33.51 12.54 -45.91
CA GLU A 243 33.83 12.97 -44.54
C GLU A 243 32.59 12.94 -43.63
N GLU A 244 31.45 13.44 -44.10
CA GLU A 244 30.17 13.37 -43.40
C GLU A 244 29.76 11.92 -43.12
N ARG A 245 29.84 11.03 -44.12
CA ARG A 245 29.56 9.60 -43.93
C ARG A 245 30.50 8.92 -42.95
N MET A 246 31.78 9.31 -42.94
CA MET A 246 32.75 8.80 -41.98
C MET A 246 32.40 9.26 -40.56
N ILE A 247 31.96 10.51 -40.39
CA ILE A 247 31.52 11.05 -39.11
C ILE A 247 30.24 10.36 -38.63
N THR A 248 29.25 10.15 -39.51
CA THR A 248 28.00 9.45 -39.15
C THR A 248 28.27 8.00 -38.76
N MET A 249 29.03 7.25 -39.55
CA MET A 249 29.44 5.88 -39.20
C MET A 249 30.26 5.84 -37.90
N GLY A 250 31.11 6.85 -37.64
CA GLY A 250 31.87 6.96 -36.40
C GLY A 250 30.97 7.15 -35.17
N LYS A 251 29.92 7.97 -35.29
CA LYS A 251 28.91 8.16 -34.23
C LYS A 251 28.09 6.91 -34.01
N GLU A 252 27.56 6.30 -35.07
CA GLU A 252 26.80 5.05 -35.02
C GLU A 252 27.62 3.91 -34.37
N LEU A 253 28.90 3.80 -34.71
CA LEU A 253 29.80 2.80 -34.13
C LEU A 253 30.08 3.07 -32.64
N GLN A 254 30.16 4.33 -32.23
CA GLN A 254 30.32 4.70 -30.82
C GLN A 254 29.03 4.43 -30.03
N GLU A 255 27.87 4.72 -30.59
CA GLU A 255 26.55 4.43 -30.00
C GLU A 255 26.32 2.92 -29.88
N ALA A 256 26.62 2.15 -30.92
CA ALA A 256 26.57 0.69 -30.88
C ALA A 256 27.49 0.12 -29.79
N LYS A 257 28.72 0.65 -29.64
CA LYS A 257 29.63 0.25 -28.55
C LYS A 257 29.08 0.58 -27.16
N LYS A 258 28.43 1.75 -26.98
CA LYS A 258 27.78 2.11 -25.72
C LYS A 258 26.60 1.18 -25.43
N ALA A 259 25.77 0.88 -26.42
CA ALA A 259 24.65 -0.06 -26.29
C ALA A 259 25.14 -1.46 -25.90
N ILE A 260 26.21 -1.98 -26.51
CA ILE A 260 26.80 -3.28 -26.15
C ILE A 260 27.31 -3.28 -24.71
N ARG A 261 27.98 -2.23 -24.25
CA ARG A 261 28.44 -2.15 -22.85
C ARG A 261 27.28 -2.09 -21.88
N HIS A 262 26.21 -1.38 -22.24
CA HIS A 262 24.99 -1.30 -21.45
C HIS A 262 24.30 -2.66 -21.33
N THR A 263 24.17 -3.40 -22.43
CA THR A 263 23.59 -4.76 -22.39
C THR A 263 24.49 -5.72 -21.62
N GLN A 264 25.82 -5.62 -21.74
CA GLN A 264 26.75 -6.40 -20.92
C GLN A 264 26.63 -6.10 -19.43
N HIS A 265 26.50 -4.83 -19.04
CA HIS A 265 26.28 -4.45 -17.65
C HIS A 265 24.97 -5.01 -17.10
N LYS A 266 23.87 -4.84 -17.85
CA LYS A 266 22.56 -5.40 -17.48
C LYS A 266 22.61 -6.93 -17.34
N LEU A 267 23.24 -7.62 -18.28
CA LEU A 267 23.43 -9.08 -18.20
C LEU A 267 24.23 -9.48 -16.97
N ALA A 268 25.26 -8.72 -16.59
CA ALA A 268 26.04 -8.98 -15.38
C ALA A 268 25.23 -8.74 -14.10
N GLU A 269 24.42 -7.68 -14.06
CA GLU A 269 23.49 -7.40 -12.95
C GLU A 269 22.45 -8.51 -12.80
N GLU A 270 21.78 -8.90 -13.90
CA GLU A 270 20.82 -10.01 -13.92
C GLU A 270 21.47 -11.33 -13.50
N SER A 271 22.70 -11.60 -13.95
CA SER A 271 23.46 -12.79 -13.55
C SER A 271 23.80 -12.79 -12.05
N ALA A 272 24.17 -11.64 -11.48
CA ALA A 272 24.45 -11.51 -10.06
C ALA A 272 23.18 -11.71 -9.22
N ILE A 273 22.05 -11.14 -9.66
CA ILE A 273 20.75 -11.35 -9.01
C ILE A 273 20.35 -12.82 -9.07
N LEU A 274 20.48 -13.48 -10.23
CA LEU A 274 20.19 -14.90 -10.40
C LEU A 274 21.04 -15.79 -9.49
N LEU A 275 22.33 -15.50 -9.36
CA LEU A 275 23.22 -16.26 -8.46
C LEU A 275 22.82 -16.05 -6.99
N SER A 276 22.48 -14.82 -6.59
CA SER A 276 22.03 -14.54 -5.23
C SER A 276 20.70 -15.23 -4.90
N SER A 277 19.75 -15.25 -5.85
CA SER A 277 18.45 -15.92 -5.66
C SER A 277 18.60 -17.44 -5.65
N GLN A 278 19.49 -18.00 -6.47
CA GLN A 278 19.83 -19.42 -6.44
C GLN A 278 20.47 -19.83 -5.09
N GLY A 279 21.35 -18.98 -4.54
CA GLY A 279 21.91 -19.19 -3.21
C GLY A 279 20.84 -19.23 -2.12
N HIS A 280 19.92 -18.26 -2.13
CA HIS A 280 18.79 -18.25 -1.18
C HIS A 280 17.86 -19.45 -1.35
N LEU A 281 17.64 -19.92 -2.58
CA LEU A 281 16.84 -21.13 -2.82
C LEU A 281 17.51 -22.37 -2.20
N GLN A 282 18.83 -22.53 -2.36
CA GLN A 282 19.58 -23.62 -1.74
C GLN A 282 19.57 -23.54 -0.20
N GLU A 283 19.71 -22.34 0.38
CA GLU A 283 19.59 -22.12 1.81
C GLU A 283 18.21 -22.58 2.32
N VAL A 284 17.13 -22.14 1.66
CA VAL A 284 15.75 -22.52 2.01
C VAL A 284 15.50 -24.03 1.83
N GLU A 285 16.04 -24.66 0.78
CA GLU A 285 15.97 -26.11 0.58
C GLU A 285 16.68 -26.89 1.69
N SER A 286 17.85 -26.40 2.13
CA SER A 286 18.59 -27.00 3.25
C SER A 286 17.84 -26.84 4.57
N GLU A 287 17.21 -25.68 4.81
CA GLU A 287 16.38 -25.44 5.97
C GLU A 287 15.13 -26.31 5.97
N ASN A 288 14.48 -26.47 4.81
CA ASN A 288 13.33 -27.37 4.64
C ASN A 288 13.72 -28.82 4.95
N SER A 289 14.84 -29.30 4.40
CA SER A 289 15.38 -30.62 4.70
C SER A 289 15.66 -30.81 6.20
N ARG A 290 16.26 -29.80 6.85
CA ARG A 290 16.52 -29.80 8.30
C ARG A 290 15.22 -29.84 9.11
N LEU A 291 14.22 -29.04 8.74
CA LEU A 291 12.91 -29.01 9.42
C LEU A 291 12.15 -30.33 9.24
N GLN A 292 12.25 -30.96 8.06
CA GLN A 292 11.66 -32.28 7.82
C GLN A 292 12.28 -33.36 8.73
N LEU A 293 13.61 -33.33 8.92
CA LEU A 293 14.27 -34.24 9.86
C LEU A 293 13.81 -33.98 11.29
N GLN A 294 13.77 -32.73 11.73
CA GLN A 294 13.27 -32.37 13.08
C GLN A 294 11.82 -32.82 13.30
N LEU A 295 10.97 -32.73 12.29
CA LEU A 295 9.58 -33.21 12.36
C LEU A 295 9.54 -34.74 12.50
N LYS A 296 10.37 -35.46 11.75
CA LYS A 296 10.49 -36.93 11.86
C LYS A 296 10.96 -37.36 13.25
N GLU A 297 12.01 -36.73 13.77
CA GLU A 297 12.54 -36.98 15.11
C GLU A 297 11.47 -36.75 16.18
N LEU A 298 10.79 -35.60 16.13
CA LEU A 298 9.74 -35.27 17.09
C LEU A 298 8.55 -36.24 17.00
N ASN A 299 8.17 -36.67 15.79
CA ASN A 299 7.11 -37.66 15.59
C ASN A 299 7.51 -39.02 16.17
N GLU A 300 8.76 -39.44 15.97
CA GLU A 300 9.29 -40.66 16.58
C GLU A 300 9.28 -40.56 18.11
N GLU A 301 9.71 -39.43 18.69
CA GLU A 301 9.60 -39.19 20.13
C GLU A 301 8.15 -39.27 20.64
N TYR A 302 7.18 -38.71 19.91
CA TYR A 302 5.77 -38.82 20.26
C TYR A 302 5.29 -40.28 20.22
N ARG A 303 5.68 -41.04 19.18
CA ARG A 303 5.36 -42.47 19.09
C ARG A 303 5.98 -43.26 20.22
N SER A 304 7.26 -43.05 20.53
CA SER A 304 7.94 -43.71 21.64
C SER A 304 7.28 -43.41 22.99
N ARG A 305 6.89 -42.15 23.25
CA ARG A 305 6.16 -41.77 24.47
C ARG A 305 4.79 -42.43 24.56
N LEU A 306 4.03 -42.47 23.45
CA LEU A 306 2.73 -43.14 23.40
C LEU A 306 2.85 -44.65 23.65
N VAL A 307 3.84 -45.30 23.03
CA VAL A 307 4.13 -46.72 23.26
C VAL A 307 4.48 -46.94 24.73
N GLN A 308 5.35 -46.11 25.32
CA GLN A 308 5.69 -46.21 26.74
C GLN A 308 4.45 -46.06 27.63
N TYR A 309 3.56 -45.09 27.36
CA TYR A 309 2.32 -44.95 28.13
C TYR A 309 1.39 -46.16 28.01
N ILE A 310 1.32 -46.79 26.84
CA ILE A 310 0.53 -48.01 26.63
C ILE A 310 1.17 -49.20 27.34
N THR A 311 2.49 -49.34 27.27
CA THR A 311 3.25 -50.39 27.96
C THR A 311 3.11 -50.25 29.49
N ASP A 312 3.26 -49.05 30.03
CA ASP A 312 3.08 -48.78 31.47
C ASP A 312 1.65 -49.12 31.94
N LEU A 313 0.63 -48.80 31.13
CA LEU A 313 -0.76 -49.16 31.40
C LEU A 313 -0.99 -50.68 31.32
N ALA A 314 -0.38 -51.36 30.34
CA ALA A 314 -0.46 -52.80 30.18
C ALA A 314 0.24 -53.56 31.32
N GLU A 315 1.44 -53.12 31.71
CA GLU A 315 2.17 -53.67 32.86
C GLU A 315 1.39 -53.46 34.16
N TYR A 316 0.74 -52.31 34.35
CA TYR A 316 -0.16 -52.11 35.50
C TYR A 316 -1.34 -53.09 35.52
N THR A 317 -1.92 -53.41 34.36
CA THR A 317 -3.00 -54.39 34.26
C THR A 317 -2.54 -55.83 34.43
N ASP A 318 -1.35 -56.18 33.95
CA ASP A 318 -0.79 -57.54 34.01
C ASP A 318 -0.15 -57.88 35.37
N SER A 319 0.48 -56.89 36.04
CA SER A 319 1.15 -57.05 37.34
C SER A 319 0.18 -57.37 38.51
N LYS A 320 -1.14 -57.24 38.29
CA LYS A 320 -2.16 -57.44 39.33
C LYS A 320 -3.28 -58.38 38.88
N SER A 321 -2.91 -59.61 38.53
CA SER A 321 -3.84 -60.74 38.33
C SER A 321 -4.50 -61.27 39.63
N SER A 322 -4.27 -60.64 40.80
CA SER A 322 -4.94 -60.98 42.07
C SER A 322 -5.85 -59.84 42.57
N PRO A 323 -7.15 -60.11 42.85
CA PRO A 323 -8.18 -59.07 43.02
C PRO A 323 -8.15 -58.27 44.34
N ALA A 324 -7.16 -58.48 45.22
CA ALA A 324 -7.27 -58.08 46.62
C ALA A 324 -6.64 -56.73 47.02
N LYS A 325 -5.85 -56.04 46.18
CA LYS A 325 -5.22 -54.75 46.56
C LYS A 325 -5.15 -53.76 45.40
N LYS A 326 -6.29 -53.15 45.08
CA LYS A 326 -6.39 -52.01 44.15
C LYS A 326 -5.99 -50.72 44.87
N GLU A 327 -4.71 -50.38 44.90
CA GLU A 327 -4.30 -49.02 45.29
C GLU A 327 -4.53 -48.05 44.13
N PRO A 328 -5.46 -47.07 44.25
CA PRO A 328 -5.71 -46.08 43.20
C PRO A 328 -4.53 -45.12 42.97
N SER A 329 -3.55 -45.12 43.87
CA SER A 329 -2.39 -44.22 43.85
C SER A 329 -1.45 -44.45 42.68
N GLN A 330 -1.21 -45.71 42.27
CA GLN A 330 -0.27 -46.03 41.18
C GLN A 330 -0.79 -45.61 39.81
N MET A 331 -2.06 -45.90 39.49
CA MET A 331 -2.72 -45.41 38.26
C MET A 331 -2.71 -43.88 38.19
N LYS A 332 -2.99 -43.24 39.33
CA LYS A 332 -2.93 -41.77 39.44
C LYS A 332 -1.54 -41.24 39.12
N HIS A 333 -0.47 -41.88 39.60
CA HIS A 333 0.91 -41.48 39.28
C HIS A 333 1.24 -41.58 37.79
N PHE A 334 0.79 -42.61 37.08
CA PHE A 334 1.01 -42.73 35.62
C PHE A 334 0.29 -41.62 34.84
N VAL A 335 -0.99 -41.39 35.13
CA VAL A 335 -1.77 -40.32 34.52
C VAL A 335 -1.16 -38.95 34.85
N ASP A 336 -0.73 -38.73 36.10
CA ASP A 336 -0.05 -37.50 36.50
C ASP A 336 1.32 -37.32 35.82
N SER A 337 2.02 -38.41 35.47
CA SER A 337 3.25 -38.36 34.66
C SER A 337 2.95 -37.97 33.22
N MET A 338 2.00 -38.64 32.57
CA MET A 338 1.56 -38.33 31.20
C MET A 338 1.10 -36.87 31.08
N LEU A 339 0.27 -36.40 32.02
CA LEU A 339 -0.19 -35.00 32.03
C LEU A 339 0.95 -34.01 32.29
N ARG A 340 1.97 -34.38 33.07
CA ARG A 340 3.18 -33.55 33.23
C ARG A 340 3.97 -33.45 31.93
N ASP A 341 4.16 -34.55 31.23
CA ASP A 341 4.92 -34.58 29.96
C ASP A 341 4.18 -33.82 28.85
N ILE A 342 2.86 -33.96 28.76
CA ILE A 342 2.03 -33.19 27.82
C ILE A 342 2.15 -31.69 28.12
N ARG A 343 2.01 -31.28 29.39
CA ARG A 343 2.18 -29.88 29.80
C ARG A 343 3.61 -29.36 29.50
N ALA A 344 4.64 -30.16 29.72
CA ALA A 344 6.02 -29.80 29.41
C ALA A 344 6.24 -29.64 27.90
N SER A 345 5.65 -30.51 27.08
CA SER A 345 5.71 -30.42 25.62
C SER A 345 5.06 -29.14 25.10
N TYR A 346 3.85 -28.81 25.60
CA TYR A 346 3.17 -27.57 25.23
C TYR A 346 3.96 -26.32 25.67
N LYS A 347 4.54 -26.32 26.87
CA LYS A 347 5.42 -25.23 27.34
C LYS A 347 6.65 -25.07 26.45
N SER A 348 7.33 -26.16 26.10
CA SER A 348 8.49 -26.12 25.18
C SER A 348 8.10 -25.58 23.80
N ARG A 349 6.95 -26.00 23.27
CA ARG A 349 6.43 -25.49 21.99
C ARG A 349 6.10 -24.00 22.07
N GLU A 350 5.46 -23.55 23.14
CA GLU A 350 5.15 -22.15 23.39
C GLU A 350 6.44 -21.32 23.47
N GLU A 351 7.47 -21.79 24.19
CA GLU A 351 8.77 -21.14 24.28
C GLU A 351 9.47 -21.03 22.91
N GLN A 352 9.40 -22.08 22.08
CA GLN A 352 9.93 -22.07 20.72
C GLN A 352 9.21 -21.03 19.84
N LEU A 353 7.88 -20.98 19.89
CA LEU A 353 7.08 -20.01 19.15
C LEU A 353 7.37 -18.58 19.64
N ALA A 354 7.47 -18.37 20.95
CA ALA A 354 7.84 -17.09 21.53
C ALA A 354 9.27 -16.66 21.15
N LYS A 355 10.22 -17.60 21.05
CA LYS A 355 11.59 -17.32 20.58
C LYS A 355 11.61 -16.97 19.09
N ALA A 356 10.83 -17.69 18.27
CA ALA A 356 10.68 -17.40 16.84
C ALA A 356 10.04 -16.02 16.62
N ALA A 357 8.93 -15.73 17.30
CA ALA A 357 8.26 -14.43 17.26
C ALA A 357 9.20 -13.27 17.66
N ARG A 358 9.97 -13.43 18.76
CA ARG A 358 11.01 -12.46 19.14
C ARG A 358 12.09 -12.31 18.06
N GLY A 359 12.49 -13.40 17.42
CA GLY A 359 13.42 -13.39 16.29
C GLY A 359 12.90 -12.65 15.07
N TYR A 360 11.65 -12.88 14.67
CA TYR A 360 10.98 -12.15 13.59
C TYR A 360 10.87 -10.66 13.92
N LYS A 361 10.44 -10.30 15.14
CA LYS A 361 10.39 -8.91 15.60
C LYS A 361 11.76 -8.23 15.49
N LYS A 362 12.83 -8.90 15.92
CA LYS A 362 14.21 -8.36 15.81
C LYS A 362 14.66 -8.19 14.36
N ARG A 363 14.35 -9.15 13.48
CA ARG A 363 14.65 -9.03 12.04
C ARG A 363 13.90 -7.85 11.41
N MET A 364 12.62 -7.71 11.74
CA MET A 364 11.79 -6.61 11.25
C MET A 364 12.33 -5.25 11.70
N GLN A 365 12.70 -5.11 12.97
CA GLN A 365 13.36 -3.90 13.49
C GLN A 365 14.69 -3.59 12.77
N ASN A 366 15.47 -4.61 12.41
CA ASN A 366 16.71 -4.40 11.66
C ASN A 366 16.44 -3.92 10.22
N VAL A 367 15.38 -4.42 9.57
CA VAL A 367 14.96 -3.93 8.25
C VAL A 367 14.51 -2.48 8.33
N VAL A 368 13.69 -2.12 9.32
CA VAL A 368 13.27 -0.74 9.56
C VAL A 368 14.47 0.19 9.74
N LYS A 369 15.47 -0.20 10.56
CA LYS A 369 16.70 0.61 10.74
C LYS A 369 17.50 0.79 9.44
N LYS A 370 17.60 -0.26 8.62
CA LYS A 370 18.27 -0.16 7.30
C LYS A 370 17.49 0.77 6.37
N HIS A 371 16.16 0.68 6.38
CA HIS A 371 15.27 1.54 5.61
C HIS A 371 15.40 3.02 6.03
N GLU A 372 15.45 3.30 7.33
CA GLU A 372 15.72 4.65 7.85
C GLU A 372 17.07 5.19 7.35
N GLY A 373 18.13 4.36 7.40
CA GLY A 373 19.44 4.74 6.86
C GLY A 373 19.42 5.04 5.36
N LEU A 374 18.69 4.23 4.58
CA LEU A 374 18.53 4.43 3.14
C LEU A 374 17.73 5.71 2.84
N LEU A 375 16.67 5.98 3.59
CA LEU A 375 15.89 7.21 3.50
C LEU A 375 16.74 8.46 3.76
N ILE A 376 17.65 8.40 4.73
CA ILE A 376 18.59 9.50 5.01
C ILE A 376 19.54 9.70 3.84
N ALA A 377 20.12 8.62 3.29
CA ALA A 377 21.01 8.70 2.13
C ALA A 377 20.28 9.26 0.90
N TYR A 378 19.06 8.80 0.64
CA TYR A 378 18.20 9.29 -0.42
C TYR A 378 17.90 10.78 -0.27
N ARG A 379 17.52 11.23 0.95
CA ARG A 379 17.34 12.65 1.27
C ARG A 379 18.58 13.47 0.94
N MET A 380 19.75 13.03 1.38
CA MET A 380 21.01 13.74 1.12
C MET A 380 21.31 13.85 -0.37
N GLN A 381 21.13 12.76 -1.12
CA GLN A 381 21.33 12.75 -2.57
C GLN A 381 20.35 13.69 -3.29
N ARG A 382 19.07 13.66 -2.90
CA ARG A 382 18.03 14.50 -3.47
C ARG A 382 18.31 15.98 -3.26
N GLU A 383 18.79 16.34 -2.07
CA GLU A 383 19.19 17.71 -1.76
C GLU A 383 20.42 18.13 -2.56
N GLN A 384 21.41 17.25 -2.74
CA GLN A 384 22.57 17.51 -3.61
C GLN A 384 22.15 17.78 -5.06
N ILE A 385 21.24 16.98 -5.61
CA ILE A 385 20.74 17.18 -6.99
C ILE A 385 20.02 18.53 -7.11
N ARG A 386 19.20 18.90 -6.12
CA ARG A 386 18.51 20.20 -6.08
C ARG A 386 19.51 21.37 -6.01
N LEU A 387 20.56 21.25 -5.20
CA LEU A 387 21.59 22.29 -5.06
C LEU A 387 22.46 22.44 -6.32
N LEU A 388 22.71 21.35 -7.06
CA LEU A 388 23.47 21.41 -8.32
C LEU A 388 22.74 22.18 -9.43
N GLY A 389 21.40 22.32 -9.35
CA GLY A 389 20.62 23.20 -10.24
C GLY A 389 20.64 22.81 -11.72
N SER A 390 21.12 21.62 -12.07
CA SER A 390 21.10 21.11 -13.44
C SER A 390 19.68 20.73 -13.83
N HIS A 391 19.12 21.39 -14.84
CA HIS A 391 17.76 21.14 -15.35
C HIS A 391 17.54 19.72 -15.92
N ASP A 392 18.62 18.96 -16.15
CA ASP A 392 18.58 17.63 -16.75
C ASP A 392 18.40 16.49 -15.73
N LEU A 393 18.53 16.76 -14.42
CA LEU A 393 18.47 15.73 -13.37
C LEU A 393 17.21 15.90 -12.52
N ASP A 394 16.29 14.96 -12.63
CA ASP A 394 15.13 14.85 -11.74
C ASP A 394 15.57 14.36 -10.34
N PRO A 395 15.30 15.12 -9.26
CA PRO A 395 15.58 14.69 -7.89
C PRO A 395 14.74 13.47 -7.44
N GLY A 396 13.68 13.13 -8.18
CA GLY A 396 12.80 12.01 -7.89
C GLY A 396 11.75 12.31 -6.82
N PRO A 397 10.93 11.29 -6.47
CA PRO A 397 9.76 11.45 -5.62
C PRO A 397 10.11 11.93 -4.20
N PRO A 398 9.24 12.73 -3.56
CA PRO A 398 9.38 13.10 -2.15
C PRO A 398 9.51 11.90 -1.20
N GLU A 399 10.23 12.11 -0.09
CA GLU A 399 10.58 11.07 0.89
C GLU A 399 9.39 10.34 1.54
N HIS A 400 8.23 11.00 1.64
CA HIS A 400 7.02 10.38 2.21
C HIS A 400 6.50 9.22 1.37
N HIS A 401 6.82 9.13 0.07
CA HIS A 401 6.43 7.97 -0.74
C HIS A 401 7.05 6.65 -0.27
N PHE A 402 8.11 6.74 0.53
CA PHE A 402 8.83 5.60 1.06
C PHE A 402 8.62 5.43 2.57
N SER A 403 7.69 6.15 3.20
CA SER A 403 7.41 5.93 4.63
C SER A 403 6.73 4.59 4.87
N ILE A 404 7.20 3.87 5.89
CA ILE A 404 6.51 2.66 6.38
C ILE A 404 5.22 3.10 7.07
N THR A 405 4.11 2.42 6.83
CA THR A 405 2.78 2.73 7.42
C THR A 405 2.44 1.85 8.62
N ASP A 406 3.16 0.73 8.83
CA ASP A 406 2.90 -0.22 9.90
C ASP A 406 3.13 0.37 11.30
N ALA A 407 2.03 0.57 12.03
CA ALA A 407 2.03 1.19 13.35
C ALA A 407 2.79 0.37 14.40
N GLU A 408 2.87 -0.95 14.27
CA GLU A 408 3.60 -1.83 15.21
C GLU A 408 5.12 -1.75 15.07
N LEU A 409 5.60 -1.24 13.93
CA LEU A 409 7.02 -1.18 13.59
C LEU A 409 7.62 0.19 13.85
N LEU A 410 6.78 1.23 13.87
CA LEU A 410 7.20 2.60 14.07
C LEU A 410 7.13 2.98 15.54
N THR A 411 8.15 3.71 15.98
CA THR A 411 8.06 4.48 17.22
C THR A 411 7.17 5.71 17.00
N ASN A 412 6.55 6.24 18.05
CA ASN A 412 5.72 7.45 17.95
C ASN A 412 6.49 8.61 17.28
N THR A 413 7.79 8.73 17.56
CA THR A 413 8.66 9.72 16.94
C THR A 413 8.85 9.48 15.44
N ALA A 414 8.95 8.22 15.00
CA ALA A 414 9.03 7.89 13.58
C ALA A 414 7.72 8.18 12.83
N GLN A 415 6.57 7.97 13.48
CA GLN A 415 5.25 8.34 12.94
C GLN A 415 5.10 9.85 12.79
N GLU A 416 5.48 10.63 13.80
CA GLU A 416 5.50 12.09 13.73
C GLU A 416 6.44 12.58 12.62
N LEU A 417 7.62 11.97 12.48
CA LEU A 417 8.54 12.28 11.38
C LEU A 417 7.95 11.99 10.00
N ASN A 418 7.16 10.94 9.85
CA ASN A 418 6.46 10.65 8.59
C ASN A 418 5.42 11.73 8.26
N ARG A 419 4.60 12.12 9.24
CA ARG A 419 3.64 13.23 9.08
C ARG A 419 4.33 14.53 8.67
N LEU A 420 5.42 14.87 9.35
CA LEU A 420 6.22 16.07 9.00
C LEU A 420 6.83 15.99 7.59
N ARG A 421 7.16 14.79 7.09
CA ARG A 421 7.65 14.60 5.71
C ARG A 421 6.55 14.81 4.68
N GLU A 422 5.33 14.37 4.97
CA GLU A 422 4.14 14.60 4.14
C GLU A 422 3.82 16.10 4.08
N ASP A 423 3.72 16.75 5.24
CA ASP A 423 3.45 18.19 5.34
C ASP A 423 4.51 19.02 4.60
N LYS A 424 5.80 18.68 4.78
CA LYS A 424 6.90 19.32 4.04
C LYS A 424 6.70 19.19 2.53
N ALA A 425 6.34 18.01 2.03
CA ALA A 425 6.16 17.81 0.59
C ALA A 425 4.95 18.55 0.04
N ASN A 426 3.85 18.61 0.80
CA ASN A 426 2.67 19.39 0.45
C ASN A 426 3.01 20.89 0.34
N LEU A 427 3.77 21.42 1.29
CA LEU A 427 4.24 22.80 1.25
C LEU A 427 5.23 23.06 0.10
N GLU A 428 6.16 22.14 -0.17
CA GLU A 428 7.06 22.23 -1.33
C GLU A 428 6.26 22.28 -2.66
N GLY A 429 5.20 21.47 -2.78
CA GLY A 429 4.30 21.48 -3.94
C GLY A 429 3.56 22.81 -4.11
N GLN A 430 2.98 23.34 -3.03
CA GLN A 430 2.31 24.65 -3.04
C GLN A 430 3.27 25.79 -3.42
N LEU A 431 4.52 25.76 -2.91
CA LEU A 431 5.54 26.74 -3.28
C LEU A 431 5.89 26.66 -4.77
N TYR A 432 6.02 25.46 -5.33
CA TYR A 432 6.28 25.29 -6.75
C TYR A 432 5.13 25.83 -7.62
N GLU A 433 3.88 25.55 -7.25
CA GLU A 433 2.70 26.09 -7.94
C GLU A 433 2.65 27.62 -7.89
N LEU A 434 2.88 28.21 -6.71
CA LEU A 434 2.94 29.66 -6.55
C LEU A 434 4.06 30.26 -7.39
N GLN A 435 5.24 29.63 -7.40
CA GLN A 435 6.37 30.09 -8.21
C GLN A 435 6.08 29.99 -9.71
N MET A 436 5.35 28.97 -10.17
CA MET A 436 4.87 28.89 -11.55
C MET A 436 3.85 29.99 -11.88
N LYS A 437 2.89 30.25 -10.98
CA LYS A 437 1.91 31.34 -11.14
C LYS A 437 2.60 32.71 -11.20
N VAL A 438 3.61 32.94 -10.36
CA VAL A 438 4.44 34.16 -10.39
C VAL A 438 5.19 34.28 -11.72
N LYS A 439 5.90 33.23 -12.17
CA LYS A 439 6.59 33.24 -13.46
C LYS A 439 5.65 33.51 -14.64
N LEU A 440 4.44 32.95 -14.62
CA LEU A 440 3.42 33.23 -15.64
C LEU A 440 2.93 34.67 -15.59
N SER A 441 2.72 35.23 -14.39
CA SER A 441 2.33 36.63 -14.20
C SER A 441 3.44 37.63 -14.60
N GLU A 442 4.71 37.34 -14.29
CA GLU A 442 5.86 38.14 -14.70
C GLU A 442 6.07 38.11 -16.21
N LYS A 443 5.80 36.97 -16.87
CA LYS A 443 5.84 36.83 -18.33
C LYS A 443 4.71 37.59 -19.02
N MET A 444 3.56 37.76 -18.37
CA MET A 444 2.47 38.65 -18.84
C MET A 444 2.81 40.13 -18.67
N ILE A 445 3.51 40.51 -17.60
CA ILE A 445 3.90 41.92 -17.33
C ILE A 445 5.10 42.34 -18.19
N SER A 446 6.06 41.43 -18.46
CA SER A 446 7.25 41.72 -19.29
C SER A 446 7.00 41.69 -20.80
N GLY A 447 5.82 41.22 -21.25
CA GLY A 447 5.41 41.25 -22.66
C GLY A 447 5.05 42.65 -23.20
N THR A 448 5.04 43.68 -22.35
CA THR A 448 4.78 45.08 -22.74
C THR A 448 5.81 46.03 -22.13
N ALA A 449 7.08 45.85 -22.48
CA ALA A 449 8.13 46.83 -22.19
C ALA A 449 8.82 47.27 -23.49
N SER A 450 8.13 48.08 -24.28
CA SER A 450 8.74 48.97 -25.26
C SER A 450 7.83 50.18 -25.46
N HIS A 451 8.39 51.35 -25.13
CA HIS A 451 7.87 52.71 -25.28
C HIS A 451 6.99 53.31 -24.17
N ALA A 452 7.36 54.55 -23.87
CA ALA A 452 6.96 55.38 -22.75
C ALA A 452 5.69 56.21 -23.00
N LEU A 453 5.14 56.74 -21.89
CA LEU A 453 4.15 57.82 -21.71
C LEU A 453 2.65 57.40 -21.69
N PRO A 454 1.77 58.18 -21.01
CA PRO A 454 1.44 58.06 -19.59
C PRO A 454 -0.02 57.58 -19.40
N LEU A 455 -0.34 57.14 -18.16
CA LEU A 455 -1.67 56.70 -17.74
C LEU A 455 -2.82 57.61 -18.23
N PRO A 456 -3.97 57.00 -18.53
CA PRO A 456 -5.16 57.34 -17.75
C PRO A 456 -5.99 56.12 -17.31
N VAL A 457 -6.22 56.08 -16.00
CA VAL A 457 -7.40 55.63 -15.21
C VAL A 457 -8.17 54.36 -15.67
N PRO A 458 -8.29 53.35 -14.79
CA PRO A 458 -9.01 52.10 -15.03
C PRO A 458 -10.51 52.27 -14.77
N ASN A 459 -11.37 51.82 -15.70
CA ASN A 459 -12.77 51.50 -15.41
C ASN A 459 -13.38 50.74 -16.59
N LEU A 460 -13.61 49.44 -16.42
CA LEU A 460 -14.91 48.79 -16.67
C LEU A 460 -14.92 47.26 -16.41
N LEU A 461 -13.78 46.61 -16.13
CA LEU A 461 -13.70 45.14 -16.03
C LEU A 461 -13.32 44.58 -14.63
N GLU A 462 -12.92 45.42 -13.69
CA GLU A 462 -12.55 44.98 -12.32
C GLU A 462 -13.76 44.75 -11.39
N GLY A 463 -14.92 45.36 -11.68
CA GLY A 463 -16.08 45.32 -10.78
C GLY A 463 -16.64 43.92 -10.54
N GLU A 464 -16.72 43.10 -11.58
CA GLU A 464 -17.31 41.75 -11.50
C GLU A 464 -16.38 40.76 -10.81
N GLY A 465 -15.07 40.80 -11.09
CA GLY A 465 -14.09 39.94 -10.43
C GLY A 465 -13.98 40.22 -8.93
N TRP A 466 -13.95 41.50 -8.53
CA TRP A 466 -13.95 41.88 -7.12
C TRP A 466 -15.30 41.66 -6.43
N ALA A 467 -16.42 41.68 -7.16
CA ALA A 467 -17.72 41.30 -6.62
C ALA A 467 -17.80 39.78 -6.40
N GLN A 468 -17.29 38.97 -7.33
CA GLN A 468 -17.20 37.52 -7.25
C GLN A 468 -16.33 37.09 -6.05
N LEU A 469 -15.15 37.69 -5.89
CA LEU A 469 -14.25 37.38 -4.77
C LEU A 469 -14.87 37.76 -3.42
N ARG A 470 -15.52 38.93 -3.33
CA ARG A 470 -16.25 39.34 -2.12
C ARG A 470 -17.48 38.49 -1.83
N LYS A 471 -18.08 37.86 -2.86
CA LYS A 471 -19.17 36.89 -2.71
C LYS A 471 -18.62 35.57 -2.19
N GLN A 472 -17.57 35.04 -2.79
CA GLN A 472 -16.89 33.81 -2.34
C GLN A 472 -16.35 33.93 -0.93
N LEU A 473 -15.76 35.07 -0.56
CA LEU A 473 -15.27 35.29 0.80
C LEU A 473 -16.41 35.32 1.82
N ARG A 474 -17.56 35.92 1.47
CA ARG A 474 -18.76 35.91 2.32
C ARG A 474 -19.37 34.51 2.43
N GLU A 475 -19.44 33.77 1.34
CA GLU A 475 -19.95 32.39 1.32
C GLU A 475 -19.05 31.45 2.11
N PHE A 476 -17.73 31.56 1.97
CA PHE A 476 -16.77 30.81 2.77
C PHE A 476 -16.93 31.15 4.26
N THR A 477 -16.91 32.43 4.61
CA THR A 477 -17.06 32.86 6.01
C THR A 477 -18.39 32.38 6.60
N HIS A 478 -19.48 32.44 5.82
CA HIS A 478 -20.79 31.97 6.27
C HIS A 478 -20.87 30.45 6.41
N SER A 479 -20.29 29.69 5.47
CA SER A 479 -20.22 28.22 5.55
C SER A 479 -19.43 27.78 6.77
N THR A 480 -18.24 28.34 6.96
CA THR A 480 -17.39 28.04 8.12
C THR A 480 -18.08 28.44 9.42
N GLN A 481 -18.80 29.56 9.45
CA GLN A 481 -19.56 29.97 10.63
C GLN A 481 -20.70 28.98 10.93
N VAL A 482 -21.47 28.55 9.94
CA VAL A 482 -22.56 27.58 10.12
C VAL A 482 -22.02 26.22 10.59
N GLU A 483 -20.88 25.79 10.05
CA GLU A 483 -20.19 24.56 10.50
C GLU A 483 -19.76 24.65 11.96
N LEU A 484 -19.12 25.75 12.36
CA LEU A 484 -18.71 25.97 13.75
C LEU A 484 -19.91 26.10 14.70
N GLU A 485 -21.00 26.75 14.29
CA GLU A 485 -22.24 26.83 15.07
C GLU A 485 -22.89 25.44 15.22
N ARG A 486 -22.84 24.62 14.17
CA ARG A 486 -23.30 23.22 14.21
C ARG A 486 -22.45 22.39 15.15
N GLU A 487 -21.12 22.45 15.05
CA GLU A 487 -20.21 21.76 15.95
C GLU A 487 -20.39 22.20 17.41
N ARG A 488 -20.51 23.52 17.64
CA ARG A 488 -20.81 24.08 18.96
C ARG A 488 -22.13 23.54 19.51
N SER A 489 -23.19 23.46 18.70
CA SER A 489 -24.48 22.90 19.13
C SER A 489 -24.39 21.42 19.47
N GLN A 490 -23.62 20.63 18.70
CA GLN A 490 -23.41 19.21 18.96
C GLN A 490 -22.60 18.98 20.24
N LEU A 491 -21.54 19.77 20.45
CA LEU A 491 -20.74 19.72 21.66
C LEU A 491 -21.55 20.11 22.90
N LEU A 492 -22.39 21.15 22.80
CA LEU A 492 -23.30 21.53 23.88
C LEU A 492 -24.30 20.41 24.20
N ALA A 493 -24.90 19.77 23.18
CA ALA A 493 -25.80 18.65 23.40
C ALA A 493 -25.10 17.46 24.08
N ARG A 494 -23.87 17.13 23.66
CA ARG A 494 -23.06 16.08 24.30
C ARG A 494 -22.70 16.43 25.74
N ALA A 495 -22.33 17.68 26.00
CA ALA A 495 -22.01 18.16 27.34
C ALA A 495 -23.24 18.06 28.26
N MET A 496 -24.42 18.48 27.79
CA MET A 496 -25.67 18.34 28.56
C MET A 496 -25.99 16.88 28.92
N VAL A 497 -25.86 15.95 27.96
CA VAL A 497 -26.08 14.53 28.22
C VAL A 497 -25.06 13.98 29.23
N ALA A 498 -23.79 14.39 29.12
CA ALA A 498 -22.77 13.99 30.08
C ALA A 498 -23.04 14.54 31.49
N GLU A 499 -23.50 15.80 31.59
CA GLU A 499 -23.92 16.40 32.87
C GLU A 499 -25.11 15.65 33.49
N GLU A 500 -26.10 15.26 32.67
CA GLU A 500 -27.25 14.46 33.12
C GLU A 500 -26.82 13.07 33.62
N GLN A 501 -25.93 12.37 32.89
CA GLN A 501 -25.37 11.09 33.33
C GLN A 501 -24.62 11.21 34.66
N VAL A 502 -23.86 12.28 34.86
CA VAL A 502 -23.17 12.53 36.13
C VAL A 502 -24.18 12.77 37.26
N ALA A 503 -25.26 13.53 37.00
CA ALA A 503 -26.32 13.74 37.97
C ALA A 503 -27.04 12.43 38.35
N GLU A 504 -27.33 11.57 37.38
CA GLU A 504 -27.92 10.23 37.61
C GLU A 504 -27.01 9.35 38.46
N LEU A 505 -25.70 9.32 38.15
CA LEU A 505 -24.72 8.57 38.93
C LEU A 505 -24.61 9.11 40.36
N GLN A 506 -24.62 10.43 40.53
CA GLN A 506 -24.62 11.06 41.85
C GLN A 506 -25.87 10.68 42.66
N GLU A 507 -27.05 10.73 42.04
CA GLU A 507 -28.30 10.34 42.70
C GLU A 507 -28.32 8.85 43.05
N TYR A 508 -27.79 7.99 42.17
CA TYR A 508 -27.62 6.57 42.44
C TYR A 508 -26.71 6.34 43.66
N VAL A 509 -25.55 7.00 43.68
CA VAL A 509 -24.63 6.93 44.83
C VAL A 509 -25.32 7.39 46.10
N ASP A 510 -26.02 8.52 46.09
CA ASP A 510 -26.70 9.05 47.28
C ASP A 510 -27.79 8.10 47.80
N LYS A 511 -28.64 7.57 46.90
CA LYS A 511 -29.67 6.58 47.24
C LYS A 511 -29.07 5.31 47.84
N HIS A 512 -28.03 4.77 47.20
CA HIS A 512 -27.41 3.52 47.65
C HIS A 512 -26.59 3.71 48.92
N LEU A 513 -25.92 4.84 49.09
CA LEU A 513 -25.14 5.18 50.28
C LEU A 513 -26.05 5.31 51.50
N VAL A 514 -27.24 5.92 51.37
CA VAL A 514 -28.25 5.94 52.44
C VAL A 514 -28.74 4.53 52.77
N ARG A 515 -29.03 3.69 51.78
CA ARG A 515 -29.44 2.29 51.99
C ARG A 515 -28.34 1.47 52.67
N TYR A 516 -27.09 1.59 52.25
CA TYR A 516 -25.97 0.91 52.88
C TYR A 516 -25.76 1.38 54.32
N LYS A 517 -25.90 2.69 54.60
CA LYS A 517 -25.86 3.19 55.98
C LYS A 517 -26.98 2.60 56.85
N GLN A 518 -28.21 2.54 56.34
CA GLN A 518 -29.33 1.93 57.04
C GLN A 518 -29.12 0.42 57.27
N GLU A 519 -28.60 -0.29 56.28
CA GLU A 519 -28.32 -1.72 56.36
C GLU A 519 -27.18 -2.01 57.34
N ILE A 520 -26.11 -1.20 57.34
CA ILE A 520 -25.04 -1.28 58.34
C ILE A 520 -25.62 -1.08 59.75
N VAL A 521 -26.52 -0.11 59.95
CA VAL A 521 -27.18 0.11 61.25
C VAL A 521 -28.09 -1.07 61.62
N ARG A 522 -28.83 -1.64 60.66
CA ARG A 522 -29.67 -2.84 60.87
C ARG A 522 -28.81 -4.03 61.28
N MET A 523 -27.71 -4.27 60.58
CA MET A 523 -26.76 -5.35 60.87
C MET A 523 -26.08 -5.16 62.22
N ARG A 524 -25.70 -3.92 62.59
CA ARG A 524 -25.16 -3.60 63.93
C ARG A 524 -26.18 -3.85 65.05
N LYS A 525 -27.47 -3.56 64.83
CA LYS A 525 -28.56 -3.89 65.77
C LYS A 525 -28.74 -5.40 65.93
N LEU A 526 -28.69 -6.17 64.85
CA LEU A 526 -28.76 -7.64 64.86
C LEU A 526 -27.56 -8.28 65.58
N LEU A 527 -26.38 -7.65 65.49
CA LEU A 527 -25.15 -8.11 66.14
C LEU A 527 -24.99 -7.61 67.59
N GLY A 528 -25.93 -6.82 68.12
CA GLY A 528 -25.89 -6.33 69.51
C GLY A 528 -24.78 -5.33 69.82
N THR A 529 -24.11 -4.75 68.82
CA THR A 529 -22.89 -3.92 68.96
C THR A 529 -23.16 -2.43 69.16
N ASN A 530 -24.38 -2.03 69.56
CA ASN A 530 -24.75 -0.61 69.76
C ASN A 530 -24.04 0.06 70.96
N GLY A 531 -23.24 -0.67 71.75
CA GLY A 531 -22.55 -0.14 72.93
C GLY A 531 -21.02 0.02 72.83
N SER A 532 -20.37 -0.44 71.75
CA SER A 532 -18.92 -0.71 71.80
C SER A 532 -18.06 0.16 70.86
N GLN A 533 -18.50 1.37 70.52
CA GLN A 533 -17.70 2.24 69.63
C GLN A 533 -17.87 3.74 69.86
N ALA A 534 -18.07 4.17 71.11
CA ALA A 534 -17.89 5.57 71.49
C ALA A 534 -16.40 5.95 71.74
N LEU A 535 -15.45 5.01 71.62
CA LEU A 535 -14.06 5.23 72.04
C LEU A 535 -12.99 4.99 70.95
N SER A 536 -13.35 4.81 69.68
CA SER A 536 -12.35 4.49 68.65
C SER A 536 -12.43 5.31 67.36
N ALA A 537 -13.19 6.41 67.35
CA ALA A 537 -13.36 7.26 66.16
C ALA A 537 -12.86 8.70 66.36
N GLU A 538 -11.79 8.90 67.14
CA GLU A 538 -11.13 10.21 67.32
C GLU A 538 -9.71 10.25 66.73
N ALA A 539 -9.36 9.28 65.89
CA ALA A 539 -8.02 9.21 65.27
C ALA A 539 -8.10 8.77 63.80
N SER A 540 -8.80 9.54 62.96
CA SER A 540 -8.53 9.60 61.52
C SER A 540 -9.26 10.79 60.89
N GLU A 541 -8.87 12.00 61.25
CA GLU A 541 -9.09 13.15 60.36
C GLU A 541 -7.99 13.13 59.30
N VAL A 542 -8.33 12.65 58.11
CA VAL A 542 -7.55 12.92 56.89
C VAL A 542 -8.24 14.09 56.18
N PRO A 543 -7.51 15.14 55.76
CA PRO A 543 -8.12 16.38 55.27
C PRO A 543 -8.83 16.15 53.94
N VAL A 544 -10.11 16.50 53.89
CA VAL A 544 -10.86 16.66 52.65
C VAL A 544 -10.27 17.85 51.90
N LEU A 545 -9.57 17.57 50.80
CA LEU A 545 -9.20 18.58 49.81
C LEU A 545 -10.48 19.14 49.18
N LEU A 546 -10.86 20.34 49.64
CA LEU A 546 -11.78 21.23 48.96
C LEU A 546 -11.21 21.53 47.56
N ILE A 547 -11.77 20.88 46.54
CA ILE A 547 -11.62 21.33 45.16
C ILE A 547 -12.46 22.60 45.05
N SER A 548 -11.75 23.72 44.94
CA SER A 548 -12.27 25.05 44.71
C SER A 548 -13.20 25.09 43.49
N GLN A 549 -14.43 25.54 43.69
CA GLN A 549 -15.27 26.07 42.62
C GLN A 549 -14.58 27.30 42.02
N GLY A 550 -13.90 27.11 40.89
CA GLY A 550 -13.34 28.17 40.06
C GLY A 550 -14.39 28.68 39.08
N THR A 551 -15.13 29.70 39.52
CA THR A 551 -15.69 30.83 38.74
C THR A 551 -15.79 30.67 37.22
N LEU A 552 -17.02 30.47 36.74
CA LEU A 552 -17.50 30.85 35.41
C LEU A 552 -17.35 32.37 35.24
N SER A 553 -16.28 32.81 34.60
CA SER A 553 -16.19 34.15 34.02
C SER A 553 -16.83 34.13 32.63
N LYS A 554 -18.00 34.76 32.55
CA LYS A 554 -18.57 35.30 31.32
C LYS A 554 -17.60 36.34 30.77
N GLU A 555 -17.07 36.12 29.57
CA GLU A 555 -16.69 37.21 28.67
C GLU A 555 -17.20 36.89 27.26
N LEU A 556 -17.52 37.98 26.57
CA LEU A 556 -18.30 38.11 25.33
C LEU A 556 -17.77 37.34 24.12
#